data_AF-A0A0C9VU88-F1
#
_entry.id   AF-A0A0C9VU88-F1
#
_cell.length_a   1.000
_cell.length_b   1.000
_cell.length_c   1.000
_cell.angle_alpha   90.00
_cell.angle_beta   90.00
_cell.angle_gamma   90.00
#
_symmetry.space_group_name_H-M   'P 1'
#
loop_
_entity.id
_entity.type
_entity.pdbx_description
1 polymer ?
#
loop_
_entity_poly.entity_id
_entity_poly.type
_entity_poly.pdbx_seq_one_letter_code
_entity_poly.pdbx_strand_id
1 'polypeptide(L)'
;MQITSSTEKTPPKVARENSENQSKNTPMNGGSKFDRSKNNSPRLSKEEMNQLWAEGRCFNCRREGHESRNCPDRKVMNAPKQFRRTPNKISSSSVRFSRLEKLGKNKQDVDLKVFSMRISGTKLEAENEHNLLQDAIYIPWLQRNFTDFFGPESALSAGVKPTARFQVVAWGENYVISDLICPGAPLKWQKKVLQQSGFDLKWTLQNTIEWKERILPEDSEEY
;
A
#
# COMPACT_ATOMS: atom_id res chain seq x y z
N MET A 1 30.00 19.57 -54.65
CA MET A 1 30.88 19.77 -53.48
C MET A 1 30.29 18.92 -52.36
N GLN A 2 30.64 17.65 -52.21
CA GLN A 2 31.85 17.11 -51.55
C GLN A 2 32.14 17.70 -50.16
N ILE A 3 32.34 16.77 -49.19
CA ILE A 3 33.14 16.86 -47.94
C ILE A 3 32.41 17.46 -46.72
N THR A 4 32.40 16.93 -45.48
CA THR A 4 32.93 15.71 -44.80
C THR A 4 32.40 15.61 -43.35
N SER A 5 32.47 14.41 -42.76
CA SER A 5 32.98 14.05 -41.40
C SER A 5 32.32 14.63 -40.12
N SER A 6 31.73 13.79 -39.25
CA SER A 6 32.36 12.97 -38.18
C SER A 6 32.37 13.65 -36.81
N THR A 7 31.83 12.99 -35.78
CA THR A 7 32.57 12.58 -34.57
C THR A 7 31.62 11.92 -33.56
N GLU A 8 31.72 10.60 -33.48
CA GLU A 8 31.16 9.79 -32.40
C GLU A 8 31.99 10.00 -31.13
N LYS A 9 31.34 10.35 -30.01
CA LYS A 9 31.96 10.45 -28.68
C LYS A 9 31.71 9.15 -27.91
N THR A 10 32.78 8.42 -27.70
CA THR A 10 32.87 7.25 -26.80
C THR A 10 32.73 7.69 -25.33
N PRO A 11 31.93 6.99 -24.50
CA PRO A 11 31.87 7.26 -23.07
C PRO A 11 33.07 6.61 -22.33
N PRO A 12 33.50 7.21 -21.20
CA PRO A 12 34.65 6.74 -20.44
C PRO A 12 34.36 5.45 -19.67
N LYS A 13 35.35 4.54 -19.68
CA LYS A 13 35.43 3.34 -18.84
C LYS A 13 35.50 3.76 -17.36
N VAL A 14 34.46 3.45 -16.60
CA VAL A 14 34.46 3.58 -15.14
C VAL A 14 35.22 2.39 -14.56
N ALA A 15 36.30 2.69 -13.85
CA ALA A 15 37.13 1.73 -13.13
C ALA A 15 36.29 1.02 -12.05
N ARG A 16 36.38 -0.32 -12.07
CA ARG A 16 35.73 -1.23 -11.13
C ARG A 16 36.66 -1.41 -9.93
N GLU A 17 36.40 -0.69 -8.85
CA GLU A 17 37.12 -0.89 -7.59
C GLU A 17 36.62 -2.16 -6.88
N ASN A 18 37.55 -3.08 -6.67
CA ASN A 18 37.38 -4.29 -5.87
C ASN A 18 37.20 -3.90 -4.40
N SER A 19 35.98 -4.04 -3.87
CA SER A 19 35.73 -3.99 -2.43
C SER A 19 36.04 -5.36 -1.82
N GLU A 20 37.23 -5.47 -1.26
CA GLU A 20 37.67 -6.66 -0.52
C GLU A 20 36.81 -6.92 0.71
N ASN A 21 36.24 -8.12 0.72
CA ASN A 21 35.65 -8.79 1.86
C ASN A 21 36.63 -8.81 3.04
N GLN A 22 36.27 -8.13 4.13
CA GLN A 22 36.80 -8.44 5.45
C GLN A 22 35.64 -8.82 6.38
N SER A 23 35.19 -10.08 6.26
CA SER A 23 34.30 -10.72 7.22
C SER A 23 35.10 -11.00 8.51
N LYS A 24 35.01 -10.09 9.47
CA LYS A 24 35.53 -10.28 10.83
C LYS A 24 34.70 -11.34 11.56
N ASN A 25 35.23 -12.57 11.58
CA ASN A 25 34.79 -13.65 12.45
C ASN A 25 34.85 -13.18 13.92
N THR A 26 33.69 -12.98 14.54
CA THR A 26 33.57 -12.78 15.98
C THR A 26 33.30 -14.15 16.63
N PRO A 27 34.09 -14.59 17.63
CA PRO A 27 33.81 -15.83 18.34
C PRO A 27 32.62 -15.62 19.27
N MET A 28 31.46 -16.15 18.88
CA MET A 28 30.27 -16.22 19.74
C MET A 28 30.49 -17.26 20.84
N ASN A 29 31.16 -16.83 21.90
CA ASN A 29 31.24 -17.53 23.18
C ASN A 29 30.05 -17.07 24.03
N GLY A 30 29.12 -17.98 24.34
CA GLY A 30 27.93 -17.62 25.10
C GLY A 30 26.86 -18.71 25.13
N GLY A 31 27.23 -19.89 25.63
CA GLY A 31 26.28 -20.97 25.93
C GLY A 31 25.29 -20.53 27.02
N SER A 32 24.16 -19.95 26.61
CA SER A 32 23.00 -19.83 27.49
C SER A 32 22.34 -21.19 27.60
N LYS A 33 22.56 -21.84 28.74
CA LYS A 33 21.80 -23.00 29.21
C LYS A 33 20.35 -22.56 29.41
N PHE A 34 19.57 -22.52 28.34
CA PHE A 34 18.12 -22.50 28.45
C PHE A 34 17.70 -23.91 28.87
N ASP A 35 17.26 -24.03 30.12
CA ASP A 35 16.42 -25.12 30.59
C ASP A 35 15.21 -25.23 29.67
N ARG A 36 15.35 -26.03 28.62
CA ARG A 36 14.23 -26.52 27.82
C ARG A 36 13.48 -27.49 28.73
N SER A 37 12.57 -26.93 29.52
CA SER A 37 11.48 -27.66 30.13
C SER A 37 10.90 -28.58 29.06
N LYS A 38 11.22 -29.87 29.20
CA LYS A 38 10.76 -30.93 28.31
C LYS A 38 9.24 -30.94 28.45
N ASN A 39 8.56 -30.43 27.43
CA ASN A 39 7.15 -30.77 27.23
C ASN A 39 7.09 -32.30 27.15
N ASN A 40 6.63 -32.92 28.24
CA ASN A 40 6.37 -34.36 28.37
C ASN A 40 5.14 -34.76 27.54
N SER A 41 5.09 -34.36 26.27
CA SER A 41 4.16 -35.02 25.34
C SER A 41 4.76 -36.40 25.04
N PRO A 42 4.03 -37.50 25.32
CA PRO A 42 4.50 -38.83 24.97
C PRO A 42 4.81 -38.85 23.48
N ARG A 43 6.09 -39.04 23.13
CA ARG A 43 6.51 -39.23 21.75
C ARG A 43 5.93 -40.57 21.31
N LEU A 44 5.15 -40.56 20.23
CA LEU A 44 4.64 -41.78 19.59
C LEU A 44 5.79 -42.77 19.39
N SER A 45 5.55 -44.04 19.70
CA SER A 45 6.54 -45.09 19.47
C SER A 45 6.79 -45.25 17.97
N LYS A 46 7.95 -45.79 17.59
CA LYS A 46 8.30 -46.01 16.18
C LYS A 46 7.32 -46.97 15.49
N GLU A 47 6.79 -47.94 16.24
CA GLU A 47 5.80 -48.91 15.77
C GLU A 47 4.46 -48.22 15.48
N GLU A 48 3.99 -47.38 16.41
CA GLU A 48 2.75 -46.62 16.25
C GLU A 48 2.86 -45.63 15.06
N MET A 49 4.03 -45.04 14.86
CA MET A 49 4.29 -44.18 13.70
C MET A 49 4.23 -44.96 12.38
N ASN A 50 4.81 -46.16 12.32
CA ASN A 50 4.74 -46.99 11.11
C ASN A 50 3.32 -47.46 10.82
N GLN A 51 2.54 -47.79 11.86
CA GLN A 51 1.14 -48.19 11.72
C GLN A 51 0.29 -47.05 11.13
N LEU A 52 0.43 -45.83 11.67
CA LEU A 52 -0.27 -44.66 11.14
C LEU A 52 0.16 -44.31 9.71
N TRP A 53 1.42 -44.57 9.36
CA TRP A 53 1.91 -44.36 8.00
C TRP A 53 1.33 -45.37 7.01
N ALA A 54 1.28 -46.65 7.40
CA ALA A 54 0.66 -47.71 6.60
C ALA A 54 -0.85 -47.48 6.40
N GLU A 55 -1.53 -46.93 7.41
CA GLU A 55 -2.96 -46.58 7.37
C GLU A 55 -3.26 -45.23 6.67
N GLY A 56 -2.24 -44.47 6.26
CA GLY A 56 -2.44 -43.15 5.65
C GLY A 56 -3.08 -42.10 6.58
N ARG A 57 -2.86 -42.25 7.90
CA ARG A 57 -3.44 -41.39 8.94
C ARG A 57 -2.43 -40.35 9.43
N CYS A 58 -2.95 -39.19 9.84
CA CYS A 58 -2.15 -38.11 10.38
C CYS A 58 -1.52 -38.45 11.75
N PHE A 59 -0.21 -38.25 11.93
CA PHE A 59 0.45 -38.50 13.21
C PHE A 59 0.02 -37.56 14.34
N ASN A 60 -0.64 -36.44 14.03
CA ASN A 60 -1.06 -35.47 15.04
C ASN A 60 -2.52 -35.68 15.49
N CYS A 61 -3.45 -35.86 14.55
CA CYS A 61 -4.89 -35.99 14.86
C CYS A 61 -5.47 -37.39 14.56
N ARG A 62 -4.67 -38.33 14.04
CA ARG A 62 -5.04 -39.73 13.73
C ARG A 62 -6.19 -39.91 12.74
N ARG A 63 -6.57 -38.87 12.00
CA ARG A 63 -7.56 -38.93 10.92
C ARG A 63 -6.90 -39.24 9.58
N GLU A 64 -7.63 -39.93 8.71
CA GLU A 64 -7.19 -40.27 7.35
C GLU A 64 -7.28 -39.07 6.38
N GLY A 65 -6.64 -39.21 5.23
CA GLY A 65 -6.72 -38.24 4.13
C GLY A 65 -5.71 -37.08 4.18
N HIS A 66 -4.85 -37.00 5.20
CA HIS A 66 -3.78 -36.00 5.24
C HIS A 66 -2.58 -36.41 6.10
N GLU A 67 -1.40 -35.91 5.76
CA GLU A 67 -0.17 -36.06 6.56
C GLU A 67 -0.07 -34.98 7.66
N SER A 68 0.76 -35.20 8.68
CA SER A 68 1.01 -34.25 9.77
C SER A 68 1.48 -32.85 9.34
N ARG A 69 2.01 -32.72 8.11
CA ARG A 69 2.36 -31.42 7.52
C ARG A 69 1.13 -30.64 7.05
N ASN A 70 0.08 -31.34 6.61
CA ASN A 70 -1.17 -30.78 6.11
C ASN A 70 -2.33 -30.92 7.11
N CYS A 71 -2.03 -31.20 8.38
CA CYS A 71 -3.06 -31.32 9.41
C CYS A 71 -3.85 -30.00 9.56
N PRO A 72 -5.16 -29.98 9.30
CA PRO A 72 -5.96 -28.75 9.40
C PRO A 72 -5.95 -28.19 10.83
N ASP A 73 -5.89 -29.06 11.84
CA ASP A 73 -5.82 -28.67 13.26
C ASP A 73 -4.47 -28.01 13.61
N ARG A 74 -3.42 -28.22 12.81
CA ARG A 74 -2.10 -27.62 13.02
C ARG A 74 -2.05 -26.14 12.63
N LYS A 75 -2.93 -25.69 11.73
CA LYS A 75 -3.01 -24.28 11.29
C LYS A 75 -3.79 -23.39 12.25
N VAL A 76 -4.46 -23.96 13.25
CA VAL A 76 -4.92 -23.17 14.39
C VAL A 76 -3.68 -22.86 15.23
N MET A 77 -2.89 -21.90 14.75
CA MET A 77 -1.78 -21.35 15.51
C MET A 77 -2.35 -20.91 16.85
N ASN A 78 -2.02 -21.63 17.92
CA ASN A 78 -2.22 -21.13 19.25
C ASN A 78 -1.51 -19.78 19.31
N ALA A 79 -2.29 -18.69 19.34
CA ALA A 79 -1.77 -17.35 19.55
C ALA A 79 -0.76 -17.44 20.70
N PRO A 80 0.44 -16.85 20.56
CA PRO A 80 1.52 -17.02 21.53
C PRO A 80 0.98 -16.76 22.93
N LYS A 81 0.93 -17.81 23.77
CA LYS A 81 0.39 -17.76 25.14
C LYS A 81 1.19 -16.81 26.06
N GLN A 82 2.22 -16.14 25.53
CA GLN A 82 3.02 -15.12 26.21
C GLN A 82 2.20 -13.88 26.62
N PHE A 83 1.01 -13.65 26.06
CA PHE A 83 0.15 -12.53 26.46
C PHE A 83 -0.92 -12.85 27.51
N ARG A 84 -1.00 -14.11 28.01
CA ARG A 84 -2.05 -14.49 28.99
C ARG A 84 -1.67 -14.35 30.46
N ARG A 85 -0.52 -13.78 30.82
CA ARG A 85 -0.15 -13.65 32.25
C ARG A 85 -0.38 -12.29 32.90
N THR A 86 -0.56 -11.19 32.17
CA THR A 86 -1.05 -9.93 32.76
C THR A 86 -1.37 -8.92 31.64
N PRO A 87 -2.62 -8.44 31.49
CA PRO A 87 -2.93 -7.42 30.47
C PRO A 87 -2.37 -6.02 30.80
N ASN A 88 -2.00 -5.72 32.06
CA ASN A 88 -1.74 -4.34 32.51
C ASN A 88 -0.42 -4.17 33.28
N LYS A 89 0.72 -4.63 32.74
CA LYS A 89 2.03 -4.21 33.28
C LYS A 89 3.13 -4.23 32.23
N ILE A 90 2.99 -3.39 31.20
CA ILE A 90 4.15 -2.93 30.45
C ILE A 90 4.86 -1.95 31.38
N SER A 91 5.89 -2.44 32.07
CA SER A 91 6.76 -1.59 32.88
C SER A 91 7.55 -0.68 31.94
N SER A 92 7.17 0.60 31.92
CA SER A 92 7.75 1.66 31.09
C SER A 92 9.25 1.87 31.29
N SER A 93 9.85 1.25 32.31
CA SER A 93 11.27 1.39 32.66
C SER A 93 12.21 0.38 32.00
N SER A 94 11.69 -0.55 31.17
CA SER A 94 12.54 -1.53 30.44
C SER A 94 12.48 -1.38 28.92
N VAL A 95 12.13 -0.20 28.43
CA VAL A 95 12.29 0.12 27.01
C VAL A 95 13.74 0.54 26.78
N ARG A 96 14.64 -0.43 26.57
CA ARG A 96 16.00 -0.14 26.11
C ARG A 96 15.93 0.39 24.68
N PHE A 97 15.94 1.70 24.52
CA PHE A 97 15.86 2.40 23.23
C PHE A 97 16.88 1.86 22.21
N SER A 98 18.07 1.46 22.65
CA SER A 98 19.10 0.85 21.80
C SER A 98 18.70 -0.50 21.17
N ARG A 99 17.79 -1.26 21.80
CA ARG A 99 17.21 -2.48 21.21
C ARG A 99 16.07 -2.16 20.23
N LEU A 100 15.28 -1.14 20.54
CA LEU A 100 14.20 -0.66 19.65
C LEU A 100 14.77 -0.03 18.37
N GLU A 101 15.86 0.72 18.46
CA GLU A 101 16.53 1.31 17.30
C GLU A 101 17.18 0.25 16.41
N LYS A 102 17.79 -0.79 17.00
CA LYS A 102 18.29 -1.95 16.23
C LYS A 102 17.18 -2.74 15.56
N LEU A 103 16.02 -2.89 16.21
CA LEU A 103 14.86 -3.53 15.59
C LEU A 103 14.25 -2.65 14.50
N GLY A 104 14.28 -1.32 14.64
CA GLY A 104 13.88 -0.38 13.60
C GLY A 104 14.76 -0.46 12.35
N LYS A 105 16.10 -0.49 12.54
CA LYS A 105 17.07 -0.67 11.43
C LYS A 105 16.90 -2.02 10.74
N ASN A 106 16.76 -3.11 11.51
CA ASN A 106 16.53 -4.43 10.92
C ASN A 106 15.16 -4.55 10.23
N LYS A 107 14.15 -3.76 10.62
CA LYS A 107 12.84 -3.77 9.96
C LYS A 107 12.88 -2.99 8.64
N GLN A 108 13.66 -1.92 8.55
CA GLN A 108 13.92 -1.22 7.28
C GLN A 108 14.64 -2.13 6.27
N ASP A 109 15.53 -3.02 6.73
CA ASP A 109 16.22 -3.97 5.84
C ASP A 109 15.37 -5.19 5.45
N VAL A 110 14.31 -5.50 6.19
CA VAL A 110 13.40 -6.62 5.91
C VAL A 110 12.17 -6.17 5.11
N ASP A 111 11.90 -4.88 5.04
CA ASP A 111 10.79 -4.35 4.25
C ASP A 111 11.11 -4.40 2.75
N LEU A 112 10.36 -5.31 2.11
CA LEU A 112 10.00 -5.31 0.70
C LEU A 112 11.05 -5.85 -0.30
N LYS A 113 11.57 -7.05 -0.02
CA LYS A 113 11.66 -8.08 -1.09
C LYS A 113 10.26 -8.63 -1.41
N VAL A 114 9.31 -7.74 -1.68
CA VAL A 114 8.11 -8.13 -2.45
C VAL A 114 8.66 -8.38 -3.83
N PHE A 115 8.73 -9.66 -4.18
CA PHE A 115 9.07 -10.13 -5.51
C PHE A 115 8.45 -9.18 -6.53
N SER A 116 9.29 -8.54 -7.33
CA SER A 116 8.86 -7.83 -8.53
C SER A 116 8.18 -8.87 -9.41
N MET A 117 6.87 -9.04 -9.22
CA MET A 117 6.03 -9.76 -10.15
C MET A 117 6.07 -8.89 -11.40
N ARG A 118 6.97 -9.24 -12.33
CA ARG A 118 7.00 -8.65 -13.65
C ARG A 118 5.73 -9.13 -14.34
N ILE A 119 4.65 -8.37 -14.16
CA ILE A 119 3.48 -8.46 -15.01
C ILE A 119 3.97 -7.93 -16.34
N SER A 120 4.33 -8.85 -17.24
CA SER A 120 4.64 -8.54 -18.64
C SER A 120 3.36 -8.15 -19.37
N GLY A 121 2.66 -7.14 -18.87
CA GLY A 121 1.56 -6.49 -19.59
C GLY A 121 2.16 -5.65 -20.70
N THR A 122 1.45 -5.53 -21.81
CA THR A 122 1.85 -4.55 -22.83
C THR A 122 1.79 -3.16 -22.18
N LYS A 123 2.80 -2.32 -22.42
CA LYS A 123 2.95 -1.02 -21.75
C LYS A 123 1.67 -0.16 -21.81
N LEU A 124 0.89 -0.32 -22.87
CA LEU A 124 -0.36 0.38 -23.11
C LEU A 124 -1.51 -0.06 -22.19
N GLU A 125 -1.59 -1.37 -21.88
CA GLU A 125 -2.60 -1.90 -20.95
C GLU A 125 -2.32 -1.44 -19.51
N ALA A 126 -1.04 -1.42 -19.11
CA ALA A 126 -0.64 -0.99 -17.77
C ALA A 126 -0.93 0.50 -17.52
N GLU A 127 -0.73 1.36 -18.51
CA GLU A 127 -1.05 2.80 -18.41
C GLU A 127 -2.58 3.02 -18.30
N ASN A 128 -3.38 2.24 -19.02
CA ASN A 128 -4.84 2.30 -18.93
C ASN A 128 -5.36 1.83 -17.57
N GLU A 129 -4.85 0.72 -17.03
CA GLU A 129 -5.22 0.23 -15.70
C GLU A 129 -4.86 1.25 -14.61
N HIS A 130 -3.69 1.88 -14.72
CA HIS A 130 -3.27 2.90 -13.77
C HIS A 130 -4.21 4.11 -13.79
N ASN A 131 -4.59 4.58 -14.98
CA ASN A 131 -5.54 5.69 -15.12
C ASN A 131 -6.92 5.35 -14.55
N LEU A 132 -7.42 4.12 -14.76
CA LEU A 132 -8.70 3.67 -14.20
C LEU A 132 -8.68 3.62 -12.67
N LEU A 133 -7.59 3.12 -12.08
CA LEU A 133 -7.43 3.09 -10.62
C LEU A 133 -7.36 4.49 -10.03
N GLN A 134 -6.67 5.41 -10.69
CA GLN A 134 -6.65 6.81 -10.28
C GLN A 134 -8.05 7.44 -10.37
N ASP A 135 -8.76 7.23 -11.49
CA ASP A 135 -10.10 7.77 -11.68
C ASP A 135 -11.06 7.27 -10.60
N ALA A 136 -10.95 6.00 -10.20
CA ALA A 136 -11.74 5.42 -9.11
C ALA A 136 -11.49 6.08 -7.74
N ILE A 137 -10.32 6.68 -7.51
CA ILE A 137 -9.97 7.37 -6.27
C ILE A 137 -10.33 8.85 -6.33
N TYR A 138 -9.96 9.53 -7.43
CA TYR A 138 -10.10 10.98 -7.55
C TYR A 138 -11.52 11.43 -7.82
N ILE A 139 -12.33 10.66 -8.56
CA ILE A 139 -13.72 11.06 -8.86
C ILE A 139 -14.56 11.21 -7.57
N PRO A 140 -14.63 10.21 -6.67
CA PRO A 140 -15.37 10.36 -5.41
C PRO A 140 -14.78 11.43 -4.50
N TRP A 141 -13.44 11.57 -4.49
CA TRP A 141 -12.76 12.60 -3.72
C TRP A 141 -13.15 14.01 -4.21
N LEU A 142 -13.13 14.26 -5.51
CA LEU A 142 -13.56 15.53 -6.10
C LEU A 142 -15.03 15.82 -5.77
N GLN A 143 -15.94 14.87 -6.02
CA GLN A 143 -17.36 15.04 -5.72
C GLN A 143 -17.60 15.46 -4.26
N ARG A 144 -16.92 14.78 -3.32
CA ARG A 144 -17.01 15.11 -1.90
C ARG A 144 -16.51 16.51 -1.59
N ASN A 145 -15.31 16.86 -2.06
CA ASN A 145 -14.73 18.17 -1.73
C ASN A 145 -15.53 19.32 -2.36
N PHE A 146 -16.11 19.15 -3.55
CA PHE A 146 -17.01 20.15 -4.12
C PHE A 146 -18.30 20.28 -3.31
N THR A 147 -18.89 19.16 -2.89
CA THR A 147 -20.08 19.17 -2.02
C THR A 147 -19.78 19.87 -0.70
N ASP A 148 -18.60 19.61 -0.12
CA ASP A 148 -18.16 20.25 1.13
C ASP A 148 -17.86 21.75 0.95
N PHE A 149 -17.34 22.16 -0.21
CA PHE A 149 -17.02 23.56 -0.52
C PHE A 149 -18.27 24.43 -0.73
N PHE A 150 -19.24 23.94 -1.51
CA PHE A 150 -20.46 24.70 -1.82
C PHE A 150 -21.58 24.50 -0.80
N GLY A 151 -21.41 23.56 0.12
CA GLY A 151 -22.40 23.20 1.13
C GLY A 151 -23.62 22.45 0.57
N PRO A 152 -24.40 21.81 1.46
CA PRO A 152 -25.58 21.04 1.06
C PRO A 152 -26.82 21.92 0.79
N GLU A 153 -26.88 23.13 1.35
CA GLU A 153 -28.09 23.96 1.40
C GLU A 153 -28.61 24.31 0.01
N SER A 154 -27.71 24.78 -0.85
CA SER A 154 -27.99 25.12 -2.26
C SER A 154 -28.54 23.94 -3.06
N ALA A 155 -28.04 22.72 -2.82
CA ALA A 155 -28.58 21.51 -3.43
C ALA A 155 -29.98 21.17 -2.93
N LEU A 156 -30.20 21.26 -1.62
CA LEU A 156 -31.49 21.00 -1.01
C LEU A 156 -32.55 22.01 -1.47
N SER A 157 -32.21 23.28 -1.61
CA SER A 157 -33.11 24.32 -2.13
C SER A 157 -33.55 24.06 -3.58
N ALA A 158 -32.67 23.46 -4.40
CA ALA A 158 -33.00 23.04 -5.76
C ALA A 158 -33.72 21.67 -5.84
N GLY A 159 -33.96 21.00 -4.72
CA GLY A 159 -34.55 19.66 -4.68
C GLY A 159 -33.61 18.55 -5.17
N VAL A 160 -32.30 18.81 -5.23
CA VAL A 160 -31.28 17.85 -5.67
C VAL A 160 -30.55 17.30 -4.45
N LYS A 161 -30.19 16.00 -4.45
CA LYS A 161 -29.35 15.44 -3.39
C LYS A 161 -27.97 16.11 -3.42
N PRO A 162 -27.39 16.55 -2.29
CA PRO A 162 -26.07 17.20 -2.27
C PRO A 162 -24.98 16.41 -2.99
N THR A 163 -24.96 15.10 -2.81
CA THR A 163 -23.99 14.20 -3.47
C THR A 163 -24.20 14.05 -4.99
N ALA A 164 -25.37 14.41 -5.50
CA ALA A 164 -25.71 14.34 -6.91
C ALA A 164 -25.53 15.68 -7.62
N ARG A 165 -25.32 16.79 -6.90
CA ARG A 165 -25.17 18.13 -7.49
C ARG A 165 -24.06 18.20 -8.53
N PHE A 166 -22.90 17.63 -8.20
CA PHE A 166 -21.72 17.66 -9.06
C PHE A 166 -21.52 16.32 -9.75
N GLN A 167 -21.57 16.36 -11.09
CA GLN A 167 -21.18 15.24 -11.91
C GLN A 167 -19.71 15.40 -12.30
N VAL A 168 -18.90 14.40 -11.96
CA VAL A 168 -17.46 14.38 -12.25
C VAL A 168 -17.18 13.20 -13.17
N VAL A 169 -16.62 13.50 -14.35
CA VAL A 169 -16.31 12.49 -15.37
C VAL A 169 -14.86 12.65 -15.80
N ALA A 170 -14.15 11.53 -15.91
CA ALA A 170 -12.83 11.52 -16.53
C ALA A 170 -12.97 11.54 -18.06
N TRP A 171 -12.35 12.54 -18.70
CA TRP A 171 -12.31 12.67 -20.15
C TRP A 171 -10.87 12.87 -20.62
N GLY A 172 -10.25 11.78 -21.08
CA GLY A 172 -8.85 11.80 -21.54
C GLY A 172 -7.90 12.19 -20.42
N GLU A 173 -7.13 13.27 -20.62
CA GLU A 173 -6.19 13.81 -19.63
C GLU A 173 -6.83 14.77 -18.61
N ASN A 174 -8.15 14.94 -18.64
CA ASN A 174 -8.84 15.89 -17.77
C ASN A 174 -9.95 15.24 -16.94
N TYR A 175 -10.22 15.81 -15.77
CA TYR A 175 -11.50 15.66 -15.09
C TYR A 175 -12.41 16.82 -15.49
N VAL A 176 -13.64 16.48 -15.86
CA VAL A 176 -14.68 17.42 -16.24
C VAL A 176 -15.73 17.41 -15.13
N ILE A 177 -16.02 18.58 -14.58
CA ILE A 177 -16.94 18.76 -13.46
C ILE A 177 -18.07 19.67 -13.93
N SER A 178 -19.30 19.18 -13.86
CA SER A 178 -20.52 19.92 -14.20
C SER A 178 -21.44 20.02 -12.99
N ASP A 179 -22.00 21.21 -12.76
CA ASP A 179 -23.02 21.46 -11.74
C ASP A 179 -24.42 21.28 -12.37
N LEU A 180 -25.26 20.44 -11.75
CA LEU A 180 -26.62 20.19 -12.22
C LEU A 180 -27.59 21.33 -11.89
N ILE A 181 -27.29 22.15 -10.88
CA ILE A 181 -28.16 23.24 -10.44
C ILE A 181 -27.91 24.49 -11.25
N CYS A 182 -26.64 24.74 -11.55
CA CYS A 182 -26.20 25.89 -12.32
C CYS A 182 -25.52 25.39 -13.60
N PRO A 183 -26.27 25.17 -14.70
CA PRO A 183 -25.74 24.63 -15.95
C PRO A 183 -24.86 25.68 -16.67
N GLY A 184 -23.67 25.91 -16.12
CA GLY A 184 -22.62 26.73 -16.71
C GLY A 184 -21.63 25.92 -17.56
N ALA A 185 -20.53 26.55 -17.94
CA ALA A 185 -19.46 25.86 -18.65
C ALA A 185 -18.77 24.87 -17.69
N PRO A 186 -18.60 23.59 -18.08
CA PRO A 186 -18.02 22.61 -17.17
C PRO A 186 -16.56 22.96 -16.86
N LEU A 187 -16.18 22.81 -15.59
CA LEU A 187 -14.79 22.97 -15.17
C LEU A 187 -13.95 21.81 -15.71
N LYS A 188 -12.76 22.13 -16.22
CA LYS A 188 -11.81 21.14 -16.73
C LYS A 188 -10.50 21.28 -15.98
N TRP A 189 -10.03 20.18 -15.38
CA TRP A 189 -8.72 20.12 -14.75
C TRP A 189 -7.89 18.97 -15.25
N GLN A 190 -6.63 19.25 -15.52
CA GLN A 190 -5.67 18.23 -15.95
C GLN A 190 -5.38 17.25 -14.81
N LYS A 191 -5.40 15.96 -15.12
CA LYS A 191 -5.08 14.89 -14.16
C LYS A 191 -3.70 15.10 -13.51
N LYS A 192 -2.73 15.61 -14.29
CA LYS A 192 -1.36 15.90 -13.84
C LYS A 192 -1.32 16.93 -12.71
N VAL A 193 -2.20 17.92 -12.71
CA VAL A 193 -2.25 18.97 -11.67
C VAL A 193 -2.73 18.39 -10.33
N LEU A 194 -3.76 17.54 -10.38
CA LEU A 194 -4.31 16.86 -9.20
C LEU A 194 -3.36 15.83 -8.57
N GLN A 195 -2.40 15.33 -9.34
CA GLN A 195 -1.38 14.40 -8.87
C GLN A 195 -0.19 15.10 -8.19
N GLN A 196 -0.07 16.42 -8.29
CA GLN A 196 1.04 17.15 -7.69
C GLN A 196 0.94 17.10 -6.16
N SER A 197 2.07 16.82 -5.51
CA SER A 197 2.16 16.86 -4.05
C SER A 197 1.85 18.27 -3.56
N GLY A 198 0.88 18.42 -2.66
CA GLY A 198 0.46 19.71 -2.13
C GLY A 198 -0.66 20.40 -2.91
N PHE A 199 -1.29 19.73 -3.87
CA PHE A 199 -2.52 20.23 -4.47
C PHE A 199 -3.61 20.41 -3.40
N ASP A 200 -4.10 21.64 -3.24
CA ASP A 200 -5.21 22.00 -2.37
C ASP A 200 -6.35 22.55 -3.21
N LEU A 201 -7.41 21.76 -3.34
CA LEU A 201 -8.59 22.11 -4.12
C LEU A 201 -9.20 23.43 -3.68
N LYS A 202 -9.29 23.66 -2.36
CA LYS A 202 -9.96 24.83 -1.80
C LYS A 202 -9.16 26.09 -2.15
N TRP A 203 -7.84 26.02 -1.99
CA TRP A 203 -6.94 27.10 -2.38
C TRP A 203 -6.97 27.36 -3.89
N THR A 204 -6.96 26.30 -4.72
CA THR A 204 -7.04 26.45 -6.17
C THR A 204 -8.35 27.11 -6.59
N LEU A 205 -9.49 26.67 -6.05
CA LEU A 205 -10.77 27.33 -6.30
C LEU A 205 -10.68 28.81 -5.86
N GLN A 206 -10.35 29.10 -4.61
CA GLN A 206 -10.32 30.49 -4.12
C GLN A 206 -9.43 31.45 -4.95
N ASN A 207 -8.31 30.98 -5.51
CA ASN A 207 -7.39 31.81 -6.28
C ASN A 207 -7.60 31.80 -7.80
N THR A 208 -8.40 30.87 -8.33
CA THR A 208 -8.69 30.84 -9.77
C THR A 208 -9.83 31.80 -10.05
N ILE A 209 -9.55 32.99 -10.55
CA ILE A 209 -10.57 34.02 -10.82
C ILE A 209 -11.66 33.47 -11.77
N GLU A 210 -11.29 32.59 -12.70
CA GLU A 210 -12.16 32.09 -13.76
C GLU A 210 -13.24 31.09 -13.33
N TRP A 211 -13.18 30.43 -12.15
CA TRP A 211 -14.21 29.43 -11.84
C TRP A 211 -15.56 30.08 -11.53
N LYS A 212 -15.55 31.28 -10.92
CA LYS A 212 -16.77 32.02 -10.62
C LYS A 212 -17.49 32.38 -11.91
N GLU A 213 -16.78 32.94 -12.88
CA GLU A 213 -17.33 33.33 -14.18
C GLU A 213 -17.82 32.13 -15.02
N ARG A 214 -17.24 30.93 -14.82
CA ARG A 214 -17.64 29.73 -15.56
C ARG A 214 -18.83 28.99 -14.96
N ILE A 215 -18.96 29.01 -13.63
CA ILE A 215 -20.01 28.27 -12.91
C ILE A 215 -21.19 29.16 -12.58
N LEU A 216 -20.95 30.41 -12.18
CA LEU A 216 -22.00 31.35 -11.78
C LEU A 216 -22.31 32.27 -12.96
N PRO A 217 -23.58 32.32 -13.43
CA PRO A 217 -23.99 33.36 -14.37
C PRO A 217 -23.78 34.73 -13.71
N GLU A 218 -23.38 35.73 -14.53
CA GLU A 218 -23.07 37.11 -14.10
C GLU A 218 -24.18 37.76 -13.26
N ASP A 219 -25.41 37.26 -13.35
CA ASP A 219 -26.59 37.81 -12.67
C ASP A 219 -26.83 37.24 -11.25
N SER A 220 -25.95 36.38 -10.72
CA SER A 220 -26.14 35.79 -9.38
C SER A 220 -25.46 36.61 -8.27
N GLU A 221 -26.14 37.66 -7.79
CA GLU A 221 -25.65 38.54 -6.69
C GLU A 221 -25.65 37.88 -5.29
N GLU A 222 -26.02 36.60 -5.15
CA GLU A 222 -26.33 35.97 -3.85
C GLU A 222 -25.27 35.04 -3.23
N TYR A 223 -24.01 35.01 -3.69
CA TYR A 223 -22.97 34.09 -3.16
C TYR A 223 -21.67 34.72 -2.64
#